data_AF-A0A2E9LGZ9-F1
#
_entry.id   AF-A0A2E9LGZ9-F1
#
_cell.length_a   1.000
_cell.length_b   1.000
_cell.length_c   1.000
_cell.angle_alpha   90.00
_cell.angle_beta   90.00
_cell.angle_gamma   90.00
#
_symmetry.space_group_name_H-M   'P 1'
#
loop_
_entity.id
_entity.type
_entity.pdbx_description
1 polymer ?
#
loop_
_entity_poly.entity_id
_entity_poly.type
_entity_poly.pdbx_seq_one_letter_code
_entity_poly.pdbx_strand_id
1 'polypeptide(L)' 'MNKALIIIGLILGIGGVIFSLLPADIHMSIFGGDDRGMDNSMPMNHNHGIYVTWGLVAAIIGFALTLAGWKIID' A
#
# COMPACT_ATOMS: atom_id res chain seq x y z
N MET A 1 -18.26 -9.17 -15.49
CA MET A 1 -16.92 -8.60 -15.27
C MET A 1 -16.91 -7.47 -14.24
N ASN A 2 -17.91 -6.59 -14.21
CA ASN A 2 -17.93 -5.42 -13.31
C ASN A 2 -17.91 -5.74 -11.81
N LYS A 3 -18.58 -6.83 -11.38
CA LYS A 3 -18.53 -7.29 -9.97
C LYS A 3 -17.10 -7.66 -9.53
N ALA A 4 -16.29 -8.20 -10.43
CA ALA A 4 -14.90 -8.53 -10.13
C ALA A 4 -14.05 -7.27 -9.93
N LEU A 5 -14.27 -6.23 -10.73
CA LEU A 5 -13.61 -4.93 -10.56
C LEU A 5 -13.95 -4.28 -9.21
N ILE A 6 -15.22 -4.35 -8.79
CA ILE A 6 -15.66 -3.85 -7.48
C ILE A 6 -14.92 -4.58 -6.35
N ILE A 7 -14.89 -5.92 -6.40
CA ILE A 7 -14.26 -6.75 -5.37
C ILE A 7 -12.75 -6.50 -5.32
N ILE A 8 -12.07 -6.51 -6.47
CA ILE A 8 -10.62 -6.25 -6.55
C ILE A 8 -10.30 -4.84 -6.06
N GLY A 9 -11.10 -3.85 -6.45
CA GLY A 9 -10.95 -2.48 -6.00
C GLY A 9 -11.12 -2.34 -4.48
N LEU A 10 -12.08 -3.04 -3.88
CA LEU A 10 -12.31 -2.98 -2.43
C LEU A 10 -11.15 -3.62 -1.66
N ILE A 11 -10.62 -4.75 -2.16
CA ILE A 11 -9.46 -5.42 -1.55
C ILE A 11 -8.23 -4.51 -1.60
N LEU A 12 -7.94 -3.90 -2.76
CA LEU A 12 -6.83 -2.96 -2.91
C LEU A 12 -7.04 -1.68 -2.10
N GLY A 13 -8.28 -1.17 -2.05
CA GLY A 13 -8.66 0.05 -1.35
C GLY A 13 -8.44 -0.10 0.14
N ILE A 14 -9.13 -1.06 0.74
CA ILE A 14 -9.07 -1.36 2.18
C ILE A 14 -7.68 -1.85 2.56
N GLY A 15 -7.10 -2.76 1.76
CA GLY A 15 -5.74 -3.27 1.99
C GLY A 15 -4.68 -2.18 1.97
N GLY A 16 -4.78 -1.23 1.03
CA GLY A 16 -3.90 -0.06 0.96
C GLY A 16 -4.04 0.87 2.16
N VAL A 17 -5.26 1.12 2.64
CA VAL A 17 -5.48 1.93 3.86
C VAL A 17 -4.85 1.25 5.07
N ILE A 18 -5.15 -0.04 5.29
CA ILE A 18 -4.58 -0.82 6.39
C ILE A 18 -3.07 -0.76 6.32
N PHE A 19 -2.50 -1.02 5.15
CA PHE A 19 -1.05 -0.97 4.94
C PHE A 19 -0.47 0.41 5.22
N SER A 20 -1.12 1.51 4.80
CA SER A 20 -0.62 2.86 5.06
C SER A 20 -0.59 3.23 6.55
N LEU A 21 -1.51 2.65 7.33
CA LEU A 21 -1.63 2.90 8.76
C LEU A 21 -0.76 1.95 9.61
N LEU A 22 -0.06 1.01 8.98
CA LEU A 22 0.83 0.13 9.72
C LEU A 22 1.98 0.93 10.34
N PRO A 23 2.38 0.57 11.57
CA PRO A 23 3.59 1.07 12.22
C PRO A 23 4.87 0.86 11.39
N ALA A 24 5.84 1.75 11.59
CA ALA A 24 7.11 1.75 10.87
C ALA A 24 7.91 0.44 11.03
N ASP A 25 7.91 -0.12 12.23
CA ASP A 25 8.51 -1.41 12.56
C ASP A 25 7.90 -2.54 11.74
N ILE A 26 6.60 -2.48 11.45
CA ILE A 26 5.94 -3.49 10.62
C ILE A 26 6.31 -3.30 9.14
N HIS A 27 6.38 -2.07 8.62
CA HIS A 27 6.85 -1.85 7.25
C HIS A 27 8.29 -2.31 7.05
N MET A 28 9.17 -1.98 7.98
CA MET A 28 10.58 -2.34 7.91
C MET A 28 10.80 -3.84 8.10
N SER A 29 9.98 -4.54 8.89
CA SER A 29 10.07 -6.00 9.00
C SER A 29 9.57 -6.75 7.77
N ILE A 30 8.58 -6.20 7.04
CA ILE A 30 8.04 -6.82 5.82
C ILE A 30 8.89 -6.46 4.58
N PHE A 31 9.39 -5.22 4.49
CA PHE A 31 10.03 -4.69 3.27
C PHE A 31 11.43 -4.09 3.48
N GLY A 32 11.90 -3.96 4.71
CA GLY A 32 13.23 -3.45 5.06
C GLY A 32 14.27 -4.55 5.27
N GLY A 33 13.93 -5.81 4.98
CA GLY A 33 14.84 -6.94 5.15
C GLY A 33 15.93 -6.99 4.07
N ASP A 34 17.00 -6.23 4.26
CA ASP A 34 18.36 -6.70 3.95
C ASP A 34 19.44 -5.88 4.69
N ASP A 35 19.59 -6.12 6.00
CA ASP A 35 20.79 -5.73 6.77
C ASP A 35 22.00 -6.64 6.42
N ARG A 36 22.11 -7.12 5.18
CA ARG A 36 23.22 -7.98 4.71
C ARG A 36 24.34 -7.24 3.98
N GLY A 37 24.38 -5.91 4.00
CA GLY A 37 25.45 -5.23 3.25
C GLY A 37 25.64 -3.73 3.39
N MET A 38 25.20 -3.05 4.45
CA MET A 38 25.45 -1.61 4.59
C MET A 38 26.24 -1.29 5.86
N ASP A 39 27.53 -1.10 5.62
CA ASP A 39 28.49 -0.40 6.47
C ASP A 39 27.86 0.81 7.16
N ASN A 40 28.18 0.99 8.45
CA ASN A 40 27.57 1.90 9.43
C ASN A 40 27.85 3.40 9.16
N SER A 41 27.95 3.82 7.90
CA SER A 41 28.39 5.16 7.50
C SER A 41 27.36 5.96 6.69
N MET A 42 26.20 5.38 6.33
CA MET A 42 25.11 6.13 5.69
C MET A 42 23.96 6.37 6.68
N PRO A 43 23.39 7.60 6.73
CA PRO A 43 22.28 7.89 7.62
C PRO A 43 21.15 6.93 7.30
N MET A 44 20.69 6.18 8.30
CA MET A 44 19.44 5.42 8.25
C MET A 44 18.30 6.42 8.00
N ASN A 45 18.08 6.77 6.74
CA ASN A 45 16.96 7.58 6.35
C ASN A 45 15.73 6.69 6.51
N HIS A 46 15.05 6.81 7.67
CA HIS A 46 13.86 6.05 8.02
C HIS A 46 12.80 6.22 6.92
N ASN A 47 12.78 5.31 5.94
CA ASN A 47 11.97 5.41 4.74
C ASN A 47 10.50 5.02 4.99
N HIS A 48 10.06 5.06 6.25
CA HIS A 48 8.71 4.73 6.69
C HIS A 48 7.65 5.52 5.89
N GLY A 49 7.91 6.81 5.66
CA GLY A 49 7.02 7.66 4.88
C GLY A 49 6.77 7.16 3.46
N ILE A 50 7.73 6.45 2.85
CA ILE A 50 7.54 5.86 1.52
C ILE A 50 6.52 4.72 1.55
N TYR A 51 6.58 3.82 2.53
CA TYR A 51 5.64 2.71 2.65
C TYR A 51 4.21 3.20 2.94
N VAL A 52 4.08 4.20 3.82
CA VAL A 52 2.81 4.88 4.08
C VAL A 52 2.24 5.49 2.80
N THR A 53 3.08 6.20 2.03
CA THR A 53 2.67 6.83 0.76
C THR A 53 2.22 5.80 -0.28
N TRP A 54 2.95 4.68 -0.42
CA TRP A 54 2.56 3.60 -1.34
C TRP A 54 1.26 2.91 -0.92
N GLY A 55 1.02 2.74 0.39
CA GLY A 55 -0.26 2.26 0.91
C GLY A 55 -1.41 3.19 0.53
N LEU A 56 -1.21 4.51 0.68
CA LEU A 56 -2.19 5.51 0.29
C LEU A 56 -2.47 5.50 -1.22
N VAL A 57 -1.43 5.38 -2.05
CA VAL A 57 -1.57 5.27 -3.52
C VAL A 57 -2.37 4.02 -3.89
N ALA A 58 -2.06 2.87 -3.30
CA ALA A 58 -2.80 1.63 -3.51
C ALA A 58 -4.27 1.77 -3.08
N ALA A 59 -4.52 2.45 -1.95
CA ALA A 59 -5.87 2.72 -1.47
C ALA A 59 -6.68 3.55 -2.47
N ILE A 60 -6.09 4.64 -2.98
CA ILE A 60 -6.74 5.54 -3.96
C ILE A 60 -7.06 4.78 -5.25
N ILE A 61 -6.12 3.99 -5.77
CA ILE A 61 -6.33 3.18 -6.98
C ILE A 61 -7.44 2.15 -6.73
N GLY A 62 -7.42 1.47 -5.60
CA GLY A 62 -8.45 0.49 -5.22
C GLY A 62 -9.84 1.09 -5.18
N PHE A 63 -10.03 2.20 -4.46
CA PHE A 63 -11.33 2.86 -4.41
C PHE A 63 -11.77 3.43 -5.77
N ALA A 64 -10.85 3.95 -6.57
CA ALA A 64 -11.15 4.39 -7.94
C ALA A 64 -11.66 3.23 -8.81
N LEU A 65 -11.05 2.04 -8.71
CA LEU A 65 -11.50 0.83 -9.40
C LEU A 65 -12.87 0.36 -8.90
N THR A 66 -13.14 0.45 -7.59
CA THR A 66 -14.46 0.14 -7.02
C THR A 66 -15.53 1.06 -7.57
N LEU A 67 -15.28 2.38 -7.56
CA LEU A 67 -16.23 3.38 -8.08
C LEU A 67 -16.44 3.23 -9.58
N ALA A 68 -15.38 2.96 -10.35
CA ALA A 68 -15.48 2.67 -11.77
C ALA A 68 -16.31 1.40 -12.02
N GLY A 69 -16.04 0.32 -11.29
CA GLY A 69 -16.80 -0.93 -11.37
C GLY A 69 -18.28 -0.74 -11.04
N TRP A 70 -18.62 0.14 -10.08
CA TRP A 70 -19.99 0.50 -9.73
C TRP A 70 -20.69 1.29 -10.85
N LYS A 71 -20.03 2.31 -11.41
CA LYS A 71 -20.56 3.14 -12.51
C LYS A 71 -20.82 2.38 -13.81
N ILE A 72 -20.22 1.21 -14.02
CA ILE A 72 -20.49 0.36 -15.20
C ILE A 72 -21.68 -0.58 -14.92
N ILE A 73 -22.17 -0.67 -13.67
CA ILE A 73 -23.33 -1.49 -13.30
C ILE A 73 -24.63 -0.67 -13.31
N ASP A 74 -24.58 0.60 -12.88
CA ASP A 74 -25.65 1.59 -13.08
C ASP A 74 -25.70 2.08 -14.54
#